data_AF-A0A2K8P8L0-F1
#
_entry.id   AF-A0A2K8P8L0-F1
#
_cell.length_a   1.000
_cell.length_b   1.000
_cell.length_c   1.000
_cell.angle_alpha   90.00
_cell.angle_beta   90.00
_cell.angle_gamma   90.00
#
_symmetry.space_group_name_H-M   'P 1'
#
loop_
_entity.id
_entity.type
_entity.pdbx_description
1 polymer ?
#
loop_
_entity_poly.entity_id
_entity_poly.type
_entity_poly.pdbx_seq_one_letter_code
_entity_poly.pdbx_strand_id
1 'polypeptide(L)'
;MTDTPDSPATPFSRIKVRAGAVVFCGDDVALIRRERAGSVHYTPPGGNVEDGEDFRQALRRELGEELALDVDQADGGDLMWVVDQRVTRPGPTPSPRKIHLIYRLHITPEVRARLATQELDELPDGSHEVGFIEWVPYRDAARLPVFPPIGAALAALDHPRAPVADPALDAVTDANYTWV
;
A
#
# COMPACT_ATOMS: atom_id res chain seq x y z
N MET A 1 27.42 9.29 -32.37
CA MET A 1 26.52 9.08 -31.23
C MET A 1 25.52 10.21 -31.27
N THR A 2 24.31 9.94 -31.73
CA THR A 2 23.21 10.90 -31.72
C THR A 2 22.48 10.73 -30.40
N ASP A 3 22.64 11.70 -29.50
CA ASP A 3 21.76 11.85 -28.34
C ASP A 3 20.33 12.06 -28.85
N THR A 4 19.49 11.05 -28.67
CA THR A 4 18.05 11.22 -28.80
C THR A 4 17.61 12.17 -27.68
N PRO A 5 16.96 13.31 -27.98
CA PRO A 5 16.46 14.18 -26.93
C PRO A 5 15.40 13.41 -26.13
N ASP A 6 15.60 13.38 -24.82
CA ASP A 6 14.67 12.83 -23.84
C ASP A 6 13.31 13.53 -24.06
N SER A 7 12.31 12.79 -24.55
CA SER A 7 10.98 13.36 -24.75
C SER A 7 10.48 13.92 -23.42
N PRO A 8 9.98 15.17 -23.34
CA PRO A 8 9.53 15.71 -22.07
C PRO A 8 8.43 14.83 -21.51
N ALA A 9 8.63 14.34 -20.28
CA ALA A 9 7.67 13.47 -19.60
C ALA A 9 6.28 14.13 -19.59
N THR A 10 5.27 13.40 -20.07
CA THR A 10 3.88 13.88 -20.06
C THR A 10 3.47 14.22 -18.62
N PRO A 11 3.02 15.45 -18.32
CA PRO A 11 2.63 15.82 -16.97
C PRO A 11 1.46 14.99 -16.46
N PHE A 12 1.47 14.65 -15.16
CA PHE A 12 0.32 14.04 -14.49
C PHE A 12 -0.85 15.03 -14.46
N SER A 13 -1.96 14.71 -15.11
CA SER A 13 -3.15 15.59 -15.18
C SER A 13 -4.15 15.37 -14.03
N ARG A 14 -3.95 14.32 -13.21
CA ARG A 14 -4.80 13.98 -12.07
C ARG A 14 -3.95 13.47 -10.91
N ILE A 15 -4.37 13.86 -9.70
CA ILE A 15 -3.85 13.32 -8.44
C ILE A 15 -4.92 12.41 -7.84
N LYS A 16 -4.53 11.21 -7.40
CA LYS A 16 -5.36 10.32 -6.59
C LYS A 16 -4.75 10.20 -5.19
N VAL A 17 -5.59 10.15 -4.17
CA VAL A 17 -5.17 9.84 -2.80
C VAL A 17 -5.53 8.40 -2.50
N ARG A 18 -4.64 7.69 -1.81
CA ARG A 18 -4.89 6.35 -1.28
C ARG A 18 -4.72 6.35 0.23
N ALA A 19 -5.58 5.60 0.92
CA ALA A 19 -5.46 5.35 2.35
C ALA A 19 -5.23 3.86 2.56
N GLY A 20 -4.15 3.50 3.23
CA GLY A 20 -3.86 2.11 3.60
C GLY A 20 -3.21 2.02 4.96
N ALA A 21 -3.04 0.81 5.47
CA ALA A 21 -2.45 0.59 6.79
C ALA A 21 -1.36 -0.48 6.80
N VAL A 22 -0.38 -0.27 7.67
CA VAL A 22 0.43 -1.34 8.24
C VAL A 22 -0.29 -1.81 9.51
N VAL A 23 -0.93 -2.97 9.43
CA VAL A 23 -1.66 -3.58 10.56
C VAL A 23 -0.73 -4.57 11.27
N PHE A 24 -0.29 -4.22 12.47
CA PHE A 24 0.58 -5.05 13.29
C PHE A 24 -0.21 -6.01 14.18
N CYS A 25 0.29 -7.24 14.33
CA CYS A 25 -0.08 -8.17 15.39
C CYS A 25 1.21 -8.71 16.01
N GLY A 26 1.67 -8.11 17.11
CA GLY A 26 3.02 -8.31 17.61
C GLY A 26 4.05 -7.73 16.64
N ASP A 27 5.01 -8.55 16.21
CA ASP A 27 6.04 -8.19 15.22
C ASP A 27 5.66 -8.55 13.78
N ASP A 28 4.49 -9.14 13.55
CA ASP A 28 4.01 -9.42 12.20
C ASP A 28 3.13 -8.27 11.67
N VAL A 29 3.18 -8.04 10.36
CA VAL A 29 2.29 -7.13 9.63
C VAL A 29 1.47 -7.88 8.60
N ALA A 30 0.22 -7.47 8.41
CA ALA A 30 -0.61 -7.98 7.32
C ALA A 30 -0.23 -7.32 5.98
N LEU A 31 0.06 -8.13 4.97
CA LEU A 31 0.27 -7.71 3.59
C LEU A 31 -0.59 -8.57 2.65
N ILE A 32 -1.12 -7.95 1.60
CA ILE A 32 -1.84 -8.66 0.55
C ILE A 32 -0.84 -9.12 -0.50
N ARG A 33 -0.61 -10.43 -0.59
CA ARG A 33 0.21 -11.07 -1.61
C ARG A 33 -0.64 -11.38 -2.83
N ARG A 34 -0.19 -10.92 -4.01
CA ARG A 34 -0.81 -11.22 -5.30
C ARG A 34 0.21 -11.84 -6.23
N GLU A 35 -0.16 -12.98 -6.82
CA GLU A 35 0.61 -13.67 -7.84
C GLU A 35 0.12 -13.25 -9.22
N ARG A 36 1.02 -12.74 -10.05
CA ARG A 36 0.79 -12.47 -11.48
C ARG A 36 1.76 -13.29 -12.31
N ALA A 37 1.50 -13.43 -13.61
CA ALA A 37 2.27 -14.30 -14.50
C ALA A 37 3.78 -13.96 -14.50
N GLY A 38 4.54 -14.63 -13.61
CA GLY A 38 5.98 -14.44 -13.44
C GLY A 38 6.42 -13.46 -12.35
N SER A 39 5.49 -12.81 -11.63
CA SER A 39 5.83 -11.88 -10.54
C SER A 39 4.92 -12.04 -9.31
N VAL A 40 5.50 -11.79 -8.15
CA VAL A 40 4.76 -11.69 -6.88
C VAL A 40 4.89 -10.25 -6.43
N HIS A 41 3.79 -9.66 -5.97
CA HIS A 41 3.83 -8.34 -5.34
C HIS A 41 3.05 -8.37 -4.03
N TYR A 42 3.48 -7.52 -3.10
CA TYR A 42 2.82 -7.32 -1.83
C TYR A 42 2.31 -5.88 -1.74
N THR A 43 1.13 -5.68 -1.17
CA THR A 43 0.64 -4.34 -0.85
C THR A 43 0.18 -4.31 0.60
N PRO A 44 0.31 -3.18 1.31
CA PRO A 44 -0.50 -2.98 2.49
C PRO A 44 -1.99 -2.98 2.09
N PRO A 45 -2.89 -3.45 2.96
CA PRO A 45 -4.32 -3.28 2.74
C PRO A 45 -4.69 -1.78 2.67
N GLY A 46 -5.59 -1.44 1.76
CA GLY A 46 -6.02 -0.07 1.49
C GLY A 46 -6.26 0.23 0.02
N GLY A 47 -7.11 1.22 -0.22
CA GLY A 47 -7.56 1.60 -1.56
C GLY A 47 -7.55 3.09 -1.85
N ASN A 48 -8.34 3.47 -2.86
CA ASN A 48 -8.45 4.88 -3.23
C ASN A 48 -9.42 5.56 -2.29
N VAL A 49 -9.12 6.80 -1.92
CA VAL A 49 -10.11 7.68 -1.30
C VAL A 49 -11.11 8.09 -2.38
N GLU A 50 -12.40 7.93 -2.10
CA GLU A 50 -13.48 8.34 -3.00
C GLU A 50 -13.73 9.86 -2.97
N ASP A 51 -14.48 10.35 -3.95
CA ASP A 51 -14.75 11.79 -4.09
C ASP A 51 -15.54 12.33 -2.87
N GLY A 52 -14.90 13.19 -2.09
CA GLY A 52 -15.48 13.78 -0.87
C GLY A 52 -15.39 12.90 0.37
N GLU A 53 -14.78 11.72 0.28
CA GLU A 53 -14.59 10.79 1.40
C GLU A 53 -13.46 11.27 2.34
N ASP A 54 -13.70 11.19 3.66
CA ASP A 54 -12.65 11.45 4.64
C ASP A 54 -11.60 10.32 4.62
N PHE A 55 -10.33 10.67 4.81
CA PHE A 55 -9.23 9.69 4.72
C PHE A 55 -9.34 8.54 5.73
N ARG A 56 -9.87 8.79 6.94
CA ARG A 56 -10.09 7.73 7.94
C ARG A 56 -11.33 6.92 7.64
N GLN A 57 -12.33 7.51 6.98
CA GLN A 57 -13.48 6.78 6.46
C GLN A 57 -13.07 5.82 5.34
N ALA A 58 -12.28 6.29 4.38
CA ALA A 58 -11.70 5.46 3.33
C ALA A 58 -10.90 4.30 3.94
N LEU A 59 -10.01 4.59 4.90
CA LEU A 59 -9.24 3.55 5.59
C LEU A 59 -10.15 2.51 6.28
N ARG A 60 -11.21 2.95 6.97
CA ARG A 60 -12.16 2.04 7.63
C ARG A 60 -12.88 1.16 6.61
N ARG A 61 -13.37 1.74 5.51
CA ARG A 61 -14.07 1.01 4.45
C ARG A 61 -13.15 -0.05 3.85
N GLU A 62 -11.97 0.33 3.41
CA GLU A 62 -11.00 -0.56 2.75
C GLU A 62 -10.54 -1.70 3.68
N LEU A 63 -10.25 -1.42 4.95
CA LEU A 63 -9.89 -2.47 5.92
C LEU A 63 -11.06 -3.40 6.25
N GLY A 64 -12.30 -2.89 6.22
CA GLY A 64 -13.50 -3.70 6.36
C GLY A 64 -13.73 -4.60 5.14
N GLU A 65 -13.49 -4.09 3.94
CA GLU A 65 -13.65 -4.83 2.68
C GLU A 65 -12.56 -5.90 2.50
N GLU A 66 -11.29 -5.55 2.67
CA GLU A 66 -10.16 -6.43 2.35
C GLU A 66 -9.78 -7.38 3.49
N LEU A 67 -9.97 -6.98 4.76
CA LEU A 67 -9.55 -7.77 5.93
C LEU A 67 -10.71 -8.21 6.83
N ALA A 68 -11.95 -7.75 6.59
CA ALA A 68 -13.04 -7.83 7.56
C ALA A 68 -12.65 -7.23 8.93
N LEU A 69 -11.76 -6.23 8.95
CA LEU A 69 -11.29 -5.56 10.16
C LEU A 69 -12.16 -4.34 10.46
N ASP A 70 -12.85 -4.37 11.61
CA ASP A 70 -13.39 -3.15 12.21
C ASP A 70 -12.25 -2.40 12.91
N VAL A 71 -11.96 -1.18 12.44
CA VAL A 71 -10.86 -0.35 12.97
C VAL A 71 -11.05 0.01 14.45
N ASP A 72 -12.27 -0.06 14.99
CA ASP A 72 -12.53 0.20 16.40
C ASP A 72 -12.03 -0.97 17.30
N GLN A 73 -11.65 -2.11 16.70
CA GLN A 73 -10.98 -3.24 17.37
C GLN A 73 -9.45 -3.10 17.37
N ALA A 74 -8.91 -2.01 16.84
CA ALA A 74 -7.48 -1.75 16.73
C ALA A 74 -7.06 -0.52 17.56
N ASP A 75 -5.84 -0.57 18.11
CA ASP A 75 -5.19 0.61 18.67
C ASP A 75 -4.41 1.37 17.58
N GLY A 76 -4.19 2.67 17.80
CA GLY A 76 -3.36 3.52 16.94
C GLY A 76 -4.20 4.37 15.98
N GLY A 77 -3.90 4.29 14.69
CA GLY A 77 -4.54 5.11 13.65
C GLY A 77 -3.84 6.44 13.41
N ASP A 78 -2.57 6.55 13.79
CA ASP A 78 -1.71 7.67 13.41
C ASP A 78 -1.21 7.50 11.97
N LEU A 79 -1.08 8.62 11.26
CA LEU A 79 -0.47 8.66 9.94
C LEU A 79 1.04 8.44 10.12
N MET A 80 1.54 7.37 9.55
CA MET A 80 2.92 6.92 9.72
C MET A 80 3.80 7.42 8.58
N TRP A 81 3.35 7.25 7.34
CA TRP A 81 4.08 7.70 6.16
C TRP A 81 3.19 8.29 5.07
N VAL A 82 3.80 9.15 4.27
CA VAL A 82 3.28 9.66 3.00
C VAL A 82 4.25 9.28 1.89
N VAL A 83 3.74 8.66 0.82
CA VAL A 83 4.53 8.31 -0.36
C VAL A 83 3.98 9.03 -1.59
N ASP A 84 4.82 9.81 -2.25
CA ASP A 84 4.49 10.50 -3.50
C ASP A 84 4.89 9.64 -4.71
N GLN A 85 3.90 9.01 -5.34
CA GLN A 85 4.08 8.19 -6.54
C GLN A 85 3.82 9.01 -7.81
N ARG A 86 4.88 9.16 -8.61
CA ARG A 86 4.95 9.79 -9.93
C ARG A 86 5.53 8.80 -10.94
N VAL A 87 4.82 7.69 -11.14
CA VAL A 87 5.22 6.60 -12.04
C VAL A 87 4.27 6.53 -13.23
N THR A 88 4.84 6.48 -14.43
CA THR A 88 4.12 6.33 -15.69
C THR A 88 3.93 4.84 -15.99
N ARG A 89 2.67 4.39 -16.08
CA ARG A 89 2.34 3.08 -16.61
C ARG A 89 2.23 3.16 -18.14
N PRO A 90 2.89 2.25 -18.89
CA PRO A 90 2.69 2.15 -20.33
C PRO A 90 1.21 1.90 -20.66
N GLY A 91 0.66 2.65 -21.60
CA GLY A 91 -0.74 2.51 -22.03
C GLY A 91 -1.33 3.80 -22.61
N PRO A 92 -2.54 3.73 -23.19
CA PRO A 92 -3.20 4.88 -23.81
C PRO A 92 -3.74 5.89 -22.80
N THR A 93 -3.89 5.49 -21.53
CA THR A 93 -4.43 6.33 -20.46
C THR A 93 -3.28 6.91 -19.63
N PRO A 94 -3.19 8.26 -19.50
CA PRO A 94 -2.21 8.88 -18.62
C PRO A 94 -2.34 8.35 -17.19
N SER A 95 -1.21 7.95 -16.60
CA SER A 95 -1.20 7.52 -15.21
C SER A 95 -1.50 8.70 -14.28
N PRO A 96 -2.24 8.51 -13.17
CA PRO A 96 -2.38 9.55 -12.16
C PRO A 96 -1.11 9.59 -11.29
N ARG A 97 -0.78 10.77 -10.77
CA ARG A 97 0.08 10.89 -9.58
C ARG A 97 -0.72 10.32 -8.40
N LYS A 98 -0.11 9.49 -7.56
CA LYS A 98 -0.77 8.94 -6.36
C LYS A 98 -0.07 9.41 -5.09
N ILE A 99 -0.84 9.88 -4.12
CA ILE A 99 -0.34 10.15 -2.77
C ILE A 99 -0.86 9.04 -1.87
N HIS A 100 0.04 8.21 -1.36
CA HIS A 100 -0.33 7.14 -0.42
C HIS A 100 -0.18 7.66 1.00
N LEU A 101 -1.26 7.57 1.77
CA LEU A 101 -1.30 7.81 3.20
C LEU A 101 -1.26 6.44 3.89
N ILE A 102 -0.17 6.15 4.58
CA ILE A 102 0.03 4.88 5.27
C ILE A 102 -0.16 5.09 6.77
N TYR A 103 -1.20 4.50 7.32
CA TYR A 103 -1.53 4.53 8.74
C TYR A 103 -0.94 3.33 9.47
N ARG A 104 -0.80 3.44 10.78
CA ARG A 104 -0.39 2.35 11.64
C ARG A 104 -1.55 1.90 12.52
N LEU A 105 -1.78 0.59 12.57
CA LEU A 105 -2.76 -0.03 13.45
C LEU A 105 -2.13 -1.21 14.19
N HIS A 106 -2.61 -1.46 15.41
CA HIS A 106 -2.20 -2.62 16.20
C HIS A 106 -3.44 -3.41 16.62
N ILE A 107 -3.42 -4.71 16.40
CA ILE A 107 -4.50 -5.62 16.81
C ILE A 107 -3.96 -6.72 17.71
N THR A 108 -4.87 -7.37 18.43
CA THR A 108 -4.53 -8.54 19.26
C THR A 108 -4.56 -9.83 18.42
N PRO A 109 -3.93 -10.92 18.89
CA PRO A 109 -4.04 -12.24 18.26
C PRO A 109 -5.49 -12.73 18.11
N GLU A 110 -6.36 -12.40 19.06
CA GLU A 110 -7.78 -12.78 19.03
C GLU A 110 -8.55 -12.06 17.92
N VAL A 111 -8.16 -10.81 17.60
CA VAL A 111 -8.72 -10.07 16.45
C VAL A 111 -8.15 -10.64 15.15
N ARG A 112 -6.83 -10.84 15.06
CA ARG A 112 -6.16 -11.46 13.91
C ARG A 112 -6.81 -12.79 13.50
N ALA A 113 -7.17 -13.63 14.47
CA ALA A 113 -7.78 -14.94 14.22
C ALA A 113 -9.18 -14.88 13.55
N ARG A 114 -9.82 -13.71 13.52
CA ARG A 114 -11.15 -13.48 12.93
C ARG A 114 -11.11 -12.73 11.60
N LEU A 115 -9.94 -12.25 11.18
CA LEU A 115 -9.81 -11.50 9.93
C LEU A 115 -9.92 -12.42 8.72
N ALA A 116 -10.28 -11.82 7.59
CA ALA A 116 -10.23 -12.49 6.30
C ALA A 116 -8.78 -12.91 5.98
N THR A 117 -8.64 -14.07 5.34
CA THR A 117 -7.35 -14.60 4.87
C THR A 117 -7.13 -14.37 3.38
N GLN A 118 -8.15 -13.85 2.70
CA GLN A 118 -8.15 -13.54 1.27
C GLN A 118 -8.89 -12.23 1.04
N GLU A 119 -8.44 -11.51 0.03
CA GLU A 119 -9.09 -10.34 -0.54
C GLU A 119 -9.53 -10.69 -1.97
N LEU A 120 -10.67 -10.14 -2.40
CA LEU A 120 -11.27 -10.42 -3.70
C LEU A 120 -11.42 -9.10 -4.46
N ASP A 121 -10.53 -8.85 -5.43
CA ASP A 121 -10.60 -7.67 -6.29
C ASP A 121 -11.47 -7.99 -7.51
N GLU A 122 -12.62 -7.32 -7.65
CA GLU A 122 -13.53 -7.52 -8.77
C GLU A 122 -12.95 -6.92 -10.07
N LEU A 123 -12.84 -7.75 -11.09
CA LEU A 123 -12.35 -7.38 -12.41
C LEU A 123 -13.50 -6.88 -13.30
N PRO A 124 -13.22 -6.09 -14.37
CA PRO A 124 -14.25 -5.54 -15.24
C PRO A 124 -15.15 -6.57 -15.95
N ASP A 125 -14.73 -7.83 -16.02
CA ASP A 125 -15.50 -8.94 -16.59
C ASP A 125 -16.36 -9.69 -15.55
N GLY A 126 -16.39 -9.20 -14.30
CA GLY A 126 -17.12 -9.81 -13.18
C GLY A 126 -16.40 -11.02 -12.55
N SER A 127 -15.18 -11.33 -12.97
CA SER A 127 -14.31 -12.29 -12.26
C SER A 127 -13.58 -11.60 -11.10
N HIS A 128 -12.86 -12.38 -10.27
CA HIS A 128 -12.07 -11.82 -9.17
C HIS A 128 -10.59 -12.19 -9.28
N GLU A 129 -9.69 -11.23 -9.06
CA GLU A 129 -8.29 -11.49 -8.73
C GLU A 129 -8.22 -11.74 -7.21
N VAL A 130 -7.65 -12.87 -6.80
CA VAL A 130 -7.54 -13.23 -5.37
C VAL A 130 -6.21 -12.74 -4.81
N GLY A 131 -6.27 -11.88 -3.80
CA GLY A 131 -5.15 -11.56 -2.91
C GLY A 131 -5.13 -12.47 -1.69
N PHE A 132 -3.95 -12.89 -1.23
CA PHE A 132 -3.80 -13.68 0.00
C PHE A 132 -3.25 -12.80 1.10
N ILE A 133 -3.88 -12.79 2.28
CA ILE A 133 -3.39 -12.06 3.44
C ILE A 133 -2.28 -12.87 4.08
N GLU A 134 -1.05 -12.36 3.97
CA GLU A 134 0.12 -12.93 4.62
C GLU A 134 0.56 -12.06 5.79
N TRP A 135 0.79 -12.71 6.93
CA TRP A 135 1.37 -12.09 8.11
C TRP A 135 2.87 -12.29 8.08
N VAL A 136 3.59 -11.20 7.85
CA VAL A 136 5.04 -11.21 7.63
C VAL A 136 5.72 -10.50 8.80
N PRO A 137 6.82 -11.05 9.36
CA PRO A 137 7.64 -10.29 10.30
C PRO A 137 8.03 -8.95 9.68
N TYR A 138 7.75 -7.84 10.36
CA TYR A 138 7.86 -6.50 9.73
C TYR A 138 9.27 -6.20 9.19
N ARG A 139 10.30 -6.81 9.79
CA ARG A 139 11.70 -6.71 9.34
C ARG A 139 11.98 -7.42 8.02
N ASP A 140 11.23 -8.46 7.69
CA ASP A 140 11.40 -9.18 6.43
C ASP A 140 10.71 -8.48 5.25
N ALA A 141 9.85 -7.48 5.50
CA ALA A 141 9.24 -6.67 4.45
C ALA A 141 10.26 -5.97 3.54
N ALA A 142 11.47 -5.69 4.03
CA ALA A 142 12.56 -5.13 3.22
C ALA A 142 13.07 -6.07 2.11
N ARG A 143 12.77 -7.37 2.20
CA ARG A 143 13.15 -8.38 1.20
C ARG A 143 12.02 -8.71 0.24
N LEU A 144 10.83 -8.15 0.45
CA LEU A 144 9.64 -8.40 -0.34
C LEU A 144 9.43 -7.26 -1.35
N PRO A 145 8.84 -7.57 -2.52
CA PRO A 145 8.42 -6.56 -3.50
C PRO A 145 7.13 -5.85 -3.02
N VAL A 146 7.25 -5.07 -1.94
CA VAL A 146 6.14 -4.28 -1.37
C VAL A 146 5.92 -3.01 -2.19
N PHE A 147 4.66 -2.71 -2.51
CA PHE A 147 4.26 -1.47 -3.14
C PHE A 147 3.11 -0.77 -2.40
N PRO A 148 3.19 0.54 -2.08
CA PRO A 148 4.35 1.43 -2.27
C PRO A 148 5.61 0.90 -1.53
N PRO A 149 6.83 1.32 -1.92
CA PRO A 149 8.09 0.72 -1.46
C PRO A 149 8.44 1.11 -0.01
N ILE A 150 7.58 0.74 0.93
CA ILE A 150 7.71 1.02 2.36
C ILE A 150 8.48 -0.06 3.12
N GLY A 151 8.84 -1.17 2.47
CA GLY A 151 9.43 -2.34 3.13
C GLY A 151 10.74 -2.05 3.87
N ALA A 152 11.62 -1.23 3.29
CA ALA A 152 12.88 -0.82 3.93
C ALA A 152 12.63 0.07 5.16
N ALA A 153 11.72 1.05 5.04
CA ALA A 153 11.34 1.93 6.15
C ALA A 153 10.67 1.15 7.29
N LEU A 154 9.82 0.18 6.96
CA LEU A 154 9.20 -0.72 7.90
C LEU A 154 10.25 -1.55 8.66
N ALA A 155 11.17 -2.19 7.95
CA ALA A 155 12.20 -3.01 8.58
C ALA A 155 13.18 -2.23 9.47
N ALA A 156 13.33 -0.94 9.21
CA ALA A 156 14.21 -0.04 9.96
C ALA A 156 13.60 0.46 11.29
N LEU A 157 12.32 0.20 11.58
CA LEU A 157 11.75 0.56 12.88
C LEU A 157 12.51 -0.13 14.03
N ASP A 158 12.70 0.59 15.13
CA ASP A 158 13.28 0.03 16.35
C ASP A 158 12.36 -1.05 16.95
N HIS A 159 11.05 -0.75 16.99
CA HIS A 159 9.97 -1.66 17.39
C HIS A 159 8.64 -1.25 16.71
N PRO A 160 7.60 -2.11 16.68
CA PRO A 160 6.34 -1.83 15.98
C PRO A 160 5.64 -0.49 16.31
N ARG A 161 5.85 0.00 17.54
CA ARG A 161 5.26 1.25 18.04
C ARG A 161 6.24 2.44 18.03
N ALA A 162 7.41 2.29 17.42
CA ALA A 162 8.42 3.35 17.39
C ALA A 162 7.87 4.59 16.66
N PRO A 163 8.04 5.81 17.18
CA PRO A 163 7.59 7.01 16.51
C PRO A 163 8.35 7.19 15.18
N VAL A 164 7.67 7.72 14.17
CA VAL A 164 8.29 8.14 12.91
C VAL A 164 8.53 9.64 12.97
N ALA A 165 9.79 10.05 12.87
CA ALA A 165 10.17 11.47 12.94
C ALA A 165 9.87 12.22 11.63
N ASP A 166 10.14 11.60 10.48
CA ASP A 166 9.81 12.15 9.16
C ASP A 166 8.82 11.21 8.44
N PRO A 167 7.55 11.62 8.29
CA PRO A 167 6.56 10.81 7.59
C PRO A 167 6.75 10.83 6.07
N ALA A 168 7.49 11.77 5.49
CA ALA A 168 7.66 11.85 4.04
C ALA A 168 8.74 10.88 3.58
N LEU A 169 8.34 9.77 2.94
CA LEU A 169 9.28 8.86 2.29
C LEU A 169 9.68 9.38 0.91
N ASP A 170 10.79 8.86 0.40
CA ASP A 170 11.27 9.16 -0.94
C ASP A 170 10.17 8.96 -2.00
N ALA A 171 10.10 9.90 -2.93
CA ALA A 171 9.14 9.81 -4.02
C ALA A 171 9.44 8.61 -4.93
N VAL A 172 8.40 7.93 -5.36
CA VAL A 172 8.48 6.83 -6.31
C VAL A 172 8.29 7.42 -7.70
N THR A 173 9.30 7.31 -8.55
CA THR A 173 9.35 7.93 -9.88
C THR A 173 9.80 6.92 -10.92
N ASP A 174 9.61 7.23 -12.20
CA ASP A 174 10.13 6.40 -13.30
C ASP A 174 11.66 6.21 -13.27
N ALA A 175 12.40 7.06 -12.53
CA ALA A 175 13.85 6.95 -12.37
C ALA A 175 14.29 5.92 -11.32
N ASN A 176 13.45 5.59 -10.35
CA ASN A 176 13.79 4.72 -9.22
C ASN A 176 12.82 3.56 -9.00
N TYR A 177 11.82 3.40 -9.86
CA TYR A 177 10.88 2.30 -9.82
C TYR A 177 10.52 1.83 -11.22
N THR A 178 10.49 0.51 -11.40
CA THR A 178 10.00 -0.14 -12.63
C THR A 178 8.97 -1.16 -12.21
N TRP A 179 7.83 -1.18 -12.89
CA TRP A 179 6.81 -2.21 -12.67
C TRP A 179 7.41 -3.59 -13.00
N VAL A 180 7.38 -4.49 -12.01
CA VAL A 180 7.78 -5.91 -12.14
C VAL A 180 6.56 -6.79 -12.42
#